data_AF-A0A3M1W9T1-F1
#
_entry.id   AF-A0A3M1W9T1-F1
#
_cell.length_a   1.000
_cell.length_b   1.000
_cell.length_c   1.000
_cell.angle_alpha   90.00
_cell.angle_beta   90.00
_cell.angle_gamma   90.00
#
_symmetry.space_group_name_H-M   'P 1'
#
loop_
_entity.id
_entity.type
_entity.pdbx_description
1 polymer ?
#
loop_
_entity_poly.entity_id
_entity_poly.type
_entity_poly.pdbx_seq_one_letter_code
_entity_poly.pdbx_strand_id
1 'polypeptide(L)'
;MKNPPIARCRDWTDCLVLLSEVDAPVCDTALADERLQHVAGVSVAWYLHQSGLDEGLPDTPALWVIGAERLDAEPGPALASMLDLDAVQTTRIGPELAEGQGSCRGTLDDCAVRLPLPDLALCLHPGLELHPDLIGPGMARLLEARVPVIGASYSMDEYERDAWVAGLHGLRLSAPVQNPWALDPGNTGLEWAGWLWHVEGMRPEGLIRPDAGALEDVRLLSEMVAHSRLSGLWPQPAPPGSSFMLPQQNGGHREMIHVFDGYYLDPERRQVYAVEGGRLVPTDTSVPAELVDVWPRGREDMPRALWAARVKRLYLLQRG
;
A
#
# COMPACT_ATOMS: atom_id res chain seq x y z
N MET A 1 35.64 -6.75 3.10
CA MET A 1 35.45 -6.89 4.55
C MET A 1 34.20 -6.10 4.90
N LYS A 2 33.12 -6.77 5.31
CA LYS A 2 31.90 -6.09 5.75
C LYS A 2 32.19 -5.49 7.13
N ASN A 3 31.97 -4.19 7.31
CA ASN A 3 31.99 -3.61 8.64
C ASN A 3 30.90 -4.31 9.48
N PRO A 4 31.17 -4.65 10.75
CA PRO A 4 30.09 -5.09 11.62
C PRO A 4 29.07 -3.94 11.72
N PRO A 5 27.75 -4.19 11.56
CA PRO A 5 26.76 -3.14 11.80
C PRO A 5 26.91 -2.72 13.26
N ILE A 6 27.20 -1.45 13.46
CA ILE A 6 27.19 -0.85 14.79
C ILE A 6 25.72 -0.85 15.20
N ALA A 7 25.35 -1.64 16.21
CA ALA A 7 24.05 -1.51 16.85
C ALA A 7 23.99 -0.13 17.52
N ARG A 8 23.66 0.90 16.73
CA ARG A 8 23.48 2.28 17.19
C ARG A 8 22.14 2.44 17.90
N CYS A 9 21.13 1.67 17.52
CA CYS A 9 19.82 1.59 18.18
C CYS A 9 19.85 0.70 19.44
N ARG A 10 20.06 1.26 20.63
CA ARG A 10 19.95 0.51 21.90
C ARG A 10 18.65 0.77 22.66
N ASP A 11 18.01 1.90 22.37
CA ASP A 11 16.73 2.28 22.94
C ASP A 11 15.98 3.20 21.97
N TRP A 12 14.79 3.62 22.38
CA TRP A 12 13.98 4.59 21.65
C TRP A 12 14.77 5.84 21.25
N THR A 13 15.48 6.47 22.19
CA THR A 13 16.19 7.73 21.95
C THR A 13 17.24 7.57 20.86
N ASP A 14 18.02 6.50 20.91
CA ASP A 14 19.06 6.20 19.93
C ASP A 14 18.48 6.00 18.51
N CYS A 15 17.36 5.28 18.41
CA CYS A 15 16.68 5.07 17.14
C CYS A 15 16.06 6.34 16.57
N LEU A 16 15.43 7.15 17.42
CA LEU A 16 14.84 8.41 16.99
C LEU A 16 15.92 9.40 16.55
N VAL A 17 17.07 9.44 17.23
CA VAL A 17 18.23 10.26 16.80
C VAL A 17 18.69 9.83 15.41
N LEU A 18 18.93 8.53 15.18
CA LEU A 18 19.36 8.00 13.88
C LEU A 18 18.39 8.36 12.74
N LEU A 19 17.09 8.31 13.01
CA LEU A 19 16.04 8.66 12.04
C LEU A 19 15.87 10.17 11.87
N SER A 20 16.15 10.98 12.90
CA SER A 20 15.99 12.45 12.89
C SER A 20 17.14 13.22 12.23
N GLU A 21 18.27 12.58 11.91
CA GLU A 21 19.39 13.16 11.16
C GLU A 21 19.06 13.40 9.65
N VAL A 22 17.83 13.81 9.35
CA VAL A 22 17.21 13.93 8.03
C VAL A 22 17.83 15.06 7.17
N ASP A 23 18.46 16.05 7.80
CA ASP A 23 19.03 17.22 7.11
C ASP A 23 20.44 17.00 6.51
N ALA A 24 21.03 15.81 6.67
CA ALA A 24 22.28 15.49 5.99
C ALA A 24 22.01 15.22 4.49
N PRO A 25 22.67 15.91 3.54
CA PRO A 25 22.45 15.69 2.12
C PRO A 25 22.65 14.20 1.76
N VAL A 26 21.71 13.68 0.97
CA VAL A 26 21.46 12.28 0.55
C VAL A 26 22.60 11.65 -0.28
N CYS A 27 23.86 11.99 0.01
CA CYS A 27 25.02 11.45 -0.70
C CYS A 27 25.71 10.28 0.04
N ASP A 28 25.25 9.91 1.24
CA ASP A 28 25.78 8.74 1.96
C ASP A 28 24.81 7.55 1.85
N THR A 29 25.05 6.70 0.85
CA THR A 29 24.27 5.50 0.60
C THR A 29 24.32 4.51 1.76
N ALA A 30 25.42 4.48 2.53
CA ALA A 30 25.54 3.57 3.66
C ALA A 30 24.62 3.98 4.82
N LEU A 31 24.47 5.28 5.06
CA LEU A 31 23.55 5.81 6.07
C LEU A 31 22.08 5.62 5.65
N ALA A 32 21.76 5.76 4.36
CA ALA A 32 20.43 5.47 3.84
C ALA A 32 20.06 3.98 3.99
N ASP A 33 21.00 3.08 3.66
CA ASP A 33 20.83 1.63 3.83
C ASP A 33 20.65 1.25 5.30
N GLU A 34 21.47 1.81 6.20
CA GLU A 34 21.35 1.61 7.65
C GLU A 34 19.98 2.10 8.17
N ARG A 35 19.53 3.28 7.74
CA ARG A 35 18.20 3.81 8.12
C ARG A 35 17.06 2.93 7.62
N LEU A 36 17.13 2.45 6.37
CA LEU A 36 16.12 1.55 5.81
C LEU A 36 16.03 0.22 6.59
N GLN A 37 17.16 -0.29 7.08
CA GLN A 37 17.18 -1.49 7.94
C GLN A 37 16.47 -1.28 9.28
N HIS A 38 16.57 -0.08 9.86
CA HIS A 38 15.98 0.24 11.16
C HIS A 38 14.52 0.71 11.09
N VAL A 39 14.11 1.41 10.03
CA VAL A 39 12.75 1.96 9.91
C VAL A 39 11.68 0.91 10.09
N ALA A 40 11.82 -0.26 9.47
CA ALA A 40 10.79 -1.29 9.57
C ALA A 40 10.56 -1.72 11.03
N GLY A 41 11.64 -2.00 11.77
CA GLY A 41 11.54 -2.37 13.19
C GLY A 41 11.02 -1.24 14.07
N VAL A 42 11.46 -0.01 13.84
CA VAL A 42 11.00 1.18 14.59
C VAL A 42 9.53 1.45 14.37
N SER A 43 9.10 1.42 13.12
CA SER A 43 7.72 1.65 12.71
C SER A 43 6.79 0.62 13.32
N VAL A 44 7.18 -0.66 13.28
CA VAL A 44 6.40 -1.76 13.85
C VAL A 44 6.37 -1.69 15.37
N ALA A 45 7.49 -1.43 16.04
CA ALA A 45 7.53 -1.28 17.50
C ALA A 45 6.61 -0.15 17.98
N TRP A 46 6.69 1.01 17.31
CA TRP A 46 5.80 2.14 17.56
C TRP A 46 4.33 1.78 17.36
N TYR A 47 4.01 1.13 16.25
CA TYR A 47 2.63 0.79 15.94
C TYR A 47 2.04 -0.25 16.90
N LEU A 48 2.82 -1.29 17.26
CA LEU A 48 2.41 -2.29 18.24
C LEU A 48 2.04 -1.63 19.57
N HIS A 49 2.89 -0.73 20.07
CA HIS A 49 2.63 0.01 21.29
C HIS A 49 1.39 0.90 21.21
N GLN A 50 1.21 1.63 20.10
CA GLN A 50 0.04 2.50 19.91
C GLN A 50 -1.27 1.72 19.79
N SER A 51 -1.22 0.51 19.23
CA SER A 51 -2.40 -0.34 19.01
C SER A 51 -2.68 -1.31 20.16
N GLY A 52 -1.77 -1.43 21.13
CA GLY A 52 -1.84 -2.40 22.23
C GLY A 52 -1.62 -3.84 21.78
N LEU A 53 -1.00 -4.05 20.60
CA LEU A 53 -0.71 -5.38 20.05
C LEU A 53 0.61 -5.97 20.60
N ASP A 54 1.38 -5.19 21.36
CA ASP A 54 2.55 -5.66 22.12
C ASP A 54 2.17 -6.41 23.40
N GLU A 55 0.93 -6.26 23.90
CA GLU A 55 0.47 -6.93 25.11
C GLU A 55 0.47 -8.46 24.94
N GLY A 56 1.28 -9.15 25.74
CA GLY A 56 1.33 -10.61 25.79
C GLY A 56 2.27 -11.27 24.78
N LEU A 57 3.10 -10.48 24.07
CA LEU A 57 4.23 -11.05 23.34
C LEU A 57 5.20 -11.73 24.31
N PRO A 58 5.75 -12.91 23.97
CA PRO A 58 6.80 -13.54 24.76
C PRO A 58 8.11 -12.73 24.66
N ASP A 59 9.05 -12.95 25.58
CA ASP A 59 10.37 -12.28 25.60
C ASP A 59 11.19 -12.53 24.32
N THR A 60 10.89 -13.63 23.61
CA THR A 60 11.52 -13.99 22.33
C THR A 60 10.49 -14.32 21.24
N PRO A 61 9.75 -13.34 20.71
CA PRO A 61 8.67 -13.61 19.79
C PRO A 61 9.19 -14.07 18.42
N ALA A 62 8.44 -14.99 17.81
CA ALA A 62 8.58 -15.37 16.42
C ALA A 62 7.84 -14.36 15.53
N LEU A 63 8.57 -13.77 14.58
CA LEU A 63 8.06 -12.82 13.61
C LEU A 63 8.15 -13.41 12.20
N TRP A 64 7.04 -13.42 11.47
CA TRP A 64 7.05 -13.62 10.03
C TRP A 64 7.08 -12.30 9.29
N VAL A 65 8.03 -12.14 8.36
CA VAL A 65 8.08 -11.02 7.42
C VAL A 65 7.71 -11.55 6.04
N ILE A 66 6.53 -11.18 5.56
CA ILE A 66 5.90 -11.70 4.34
C ILE A 66 6.16 -10.72 3.18
N GLY A 67 6.51 -11.24 2.01
CA GLY A 67 6.92 -10.44 0.84
C GLY A 67 8.35 -9.91 0.95
N ALA A 68 9.18 -10.56 1.77
CA ALA A 68 10.50 -10.06 2.15
C ALA A 68 11.53 -10.10 1.02
N GLU A 69 11.24 -10.71 -0.12
CA GLU A 69 12.15 -10.71 -1.29
C GLU A 69 12.39 -9.30 -1.85
N ARG A 70 11.52 -8.35 -1.52
CA ARG A 70 11.57 -6.97 -2.01
C ARG A 70 12.37 -6.04 -1.09
N LEU A 71 12.83 -6.56 0.06
CA LEU A 71 13.32 -5.77 1.17
C LEU A 71 14.61 -6.36 1.75
N ASP A 72 15.64 -5.53 1.88
CA ASP A 72 16.85 -5.86 2.66
C ASP A 72 16.71 -5.53 4.16
N ALA A 73 15.50 -5.15 4.60
CA ALA A 73 15.24 -4.79 5.99
C ALA A 73 15.08 -6.03 6.89
N GLU A 74 15.79 -6.04 8.01
CA GLU A 74 15.65 -7.03 9.08
C GLU A 74 15.06 -6.34 10.33
N PRO A 75 13.72 -6.32 10.49
CA PRO A 75 13.09 -5.56 11.57
C PRO A 75 13.40 -6.10 12.97
N GLY A 76 13.78 -7.37 13.09
CA GLY A 76 13.93 -8.10 14.35
C GLY A 76 14.81 -7.41 15.40
N PRO A 77 16.08 -7.07 15.10
CA PRO A 77 16.97 -6.44 16.09
C PRO A 77 16.47 -5.08 16.60
N ALA A 78 15.97 -4.23 15.71
CA ALA A 78 15.42 -2.92 16.10
C ALA A 78 14.14 -3.07 16.91
N LEU A 79 13.25 -3.98 16.50
CA LEU A 79 12.02 -4.30 17.23
C LEU A 79 12.32 -4.82 18.64
N ALA A 80 13.27 -5.74 18.78
CA ALA A 80 13.66 -6.30 20.08
C ALA A 80 14.15 -5.20 21.03
N SER A 81 15.05 -4.34 20.54
CA SER A 81 15.62 -3.22 21.27
C SER A 81 14.55 -2.25 21.78
N MET A 82 13.53 -1.98 20.96
CA MET A 82 12.51 -0.97 21.28
C MET A 82 11.38 -1.47 22.18
N LEU A 83 11.10 -2.76 22.15
CA LEU A 83 10.09 -3.39 23.00
C LEU A 83 10.68 -4.05 24.26
N ASP A 84 11.98 -3.83 24.52
CA ASP A 84 12.71 -4.43 25.66
C ASP A 84 12.60 -5.98 25.67
N LEU A 85 12.74 -6.58 24.48
CA LEU A 85 12.70 -8.04 24.28
C LEU A 85 14.12 -8.61 24.24
N ASP A 86 14.28 -9.87 24.66
CA ASP A 86 15.55 -10.57 24.63
C ASP A 86 16.08 -10.74 23.19
N ALA A 87 15.19 -11.09 22.26
CA ALA A 87 15.46 -11.19 20.82
C ALA A 87 14.17 -11.37 20.02
N VAL A 88 14.17 -11.09 18.72
CA VAL A 88 13.05 -11.43 17.81
C VAL A 88 13.51 -12.48 16.81
N GLN A 89 12.85 -13.64 16.79
CA GLN A 89 13.14 -14.71 15.83
C GLN A 89 12.43 -14.43 14.51
N THR A 90 13.17 -13.90 13.54
CA THR A 90 12.59 -13.52 12.24
C THR A 90 12.63 -14.68 11.24
N THR A 91 11.50 -14.94 10.59
CA THR A 91 11.40 -15.81 9.41
C THR A 91 10.88 -15.01 8.22
N ARG A 92 11.65 -14.97 7.14
CA ARG A 92 11.27 -14.32 5.88
C ARG A 92 10.45 -15.28 5.01
N ILE A 93 9.34 -14.82 4.46
CA ILE A 93 8.44 -15.61 3.60
C ILE A 93 8.33 -14.92 2.24
N GLY A 94 8.54 -15.68 1.16
CA GLY A 94 8.43 -15.18 -0.21
C GLY A 94 8.85 -16.18 -1.28
N PRO A 95 8.32 -16.09 -2.51
CA PRO A 95 8.57 -17.08 -3.57
C PRO A 95 9.99 -17.04 -4.14
N GLU A 96 10.65 -15.88 -4.06
CA GLU A 96 11.98 -15.63 -4.62
C GLU A 96 13.12 -15.78 -3.60
N LEU A 97 12.80 -16.08 -2.34
CA LEU A 97 13.80 -16.25 -1.29
C LEU A 97 14.67 -17.50 -1.55
N ALA A 98 15.95 -17.40 -1.20
CA ALA A 98 16.79 -18.58 -1.08
C ALA A 98 16.32 -19.44 0.12
N GLU A 99 16.29 -20.76 -0.05
CA GLU A 99 16.03 -21.68 1.07
C GLU A 99 17.20 -21.63 2.07
N GLY A 100 16.88 -21.52 3.36
CA GLY A 100 17.89 -21.42 4.40
C GLY A 100 17.28 -21.25 5.79
N GLN A 101 18.16 -21.14 6.78
CA GLN A 101 17.75 -20.83 8.15
C GLN A 101 17.18 -19.40 8.19
N GLY A 102 15.99 -19.23 8.77
CA GLY A 102 15.31 -17.93 8.85
C GLY A 102 14.60 -17.51 7.56
N SER A 103 14.45 -18.40 6.58
CA SER A 103 13.65 -18.15 5.37
C SER A 103 12.77 -19.35 5.01
N CYS A 104 11.60 -19.05 4.44
CA CYS A 104 10.75 -20.03 3.80
C CYS A 104 10.41 -19.56 2.39
N ARG A 105 10.88 -20.34 1.41
CA ARG A 105 10.59 -20.10 0.00
C ARG A 105 9.22 -20.67 -0.34
N GLY A 106 8.36 -19.83 -0.88
CA GLY A 106 7.01 -20.20 -1.32
C GLY A 106 5.99 -19.10 -1.07
N THR A 107 4.72 -19.42 -1.33
CA THR A 107 3.59 -18.56 -0.95
C THR A 107 3.37 -18.60 0.56
N LEU A 108 2.56 -17.67 1.09
CA LEU A 108 2.13 -17.70 2.48
C LEU A 108 1.42 -19.03 2.81
N ASP A 109 0.60 -19.54 1.89
CA ASP A 109 -0.10 -20.82 2.04
C ASP A 109 0.88 -21.99 2.23
N ASP A 110 1.91 -22.06 1.39
CA ASP A 110 2.93 -23.12 1.44
C ASP A 110 3.69 -23.08 2.77
N CYS A 111 4.12 -21.88 3.17
CA CYS A 111 4.90 -21.68 4.38
C CYS A 111 4.07 -21.88 5.65
N ALA A 112 2.80 -21.47 5.64
CA ALA A 112 1.92 -21.67 6.77
C ALA A 112 1.73 -23.14 7.12
N VAL A 113 1.69 -24.05 6.13
CA VAL A 113 1.58 -25.49 6.36
C VAL A 113 2.87 -26.10 6.95
N ARG A 114 4.03 -25.59 6.52
CA ARG A 114 5.35 -26.17 6.85
C ARG A 114 5.94 -25.67 8.17
N LEU A 115 5.58 -24.45 8.58
CA LEU A 115 6.18 -23.76 9.71
C LEU A 115 5.25 -23.73 10.93
N PRO A 116 5.82 -23.68 12.15
CA PRO A 116 5.09 -23.25 13.34
C PRO A 116 4.59 -21.81 13.15
N LEU A 117 3.37 -21.52 13.61
CA LEU A 117 2.80 -20.19 13.50
C LEU A 117 3.63 -19.17 14.32
N PRO A 118 3.76 -17.92 13.84
CA PRO A 118 4.50 -16.90 14.54
C PRO A 118 3.64 -16.26 15.64
N ASP A 119 4.27 -15.47 16.51
CA ASP A 119 3.57 -14.59 17.44
C ASP A 119 3.09 -13.31 16.76
N LEU A 120 3.77 -12.91 15.66
CA LEU A 120 3.44 -11.73 14.86
C LEU A 120 3.71 -11.98 13.37
N ALA A 121 2.84 -11.47 12.50
CA ALA A 121 3.07 -11.47 11.06
C ALA A 121 3.06 -10.03 10.51
N LEU A 122 4.01 -9.74 9.63
CA LEU A 122 4.24 -8.42 9.06
C LEU A 122 4.30 -8.51 7.53
N CYS A 123 3.40 -7.78 6.86
CA CYS A 123 3.41 -7.57 5.42
C CYS A 123 3.94 -6.16 5.14
N LEU A 124 5.25 -6.06 4.89
CA LEU A 124 5.87 -4.81 4.47
C LEU A 124 5.59 -4.63 2.98
N HIS A 125 4.65 -3.75 2.64
CA HIS A 125 4.12 -3.57 1.28
C HIS A 125 3.35 -4.79 0.74
N PRO A 126 2.14 -5.04 1.28
CA PRO A 126 1.33 -6.16 0.84
C PRO A 126 0.90 -6.02 -0.63
N GLY A 127 0.49 -4.82 -1.06
CA GLY A 127 0.05 -4.55 -2.43
C GLY A 127 -0.98 -5.59 -2.88
N LEU A 128 -2.08 -5.72 -2.12
CA LEU A 128 -3.03 -6.83 -2.22
C LEU A 128 -3.70 -6.91 -3.59
N GLU A 129 -3.75 -5.80 -4.34
CA GLU A 129 -4.26 -5.77 -5.71
C GLU A 129 -3.33 -6.48 -6.70
N LEU A 130 -2.04 -6.59 -6.38
CA LEU A 130 -1.03 -7.30 -7.18
C LEU A 130 -0.77 -8.72 -6.64
N HIS A 131 -0.94 -8.93 -5.33
CA HIS A 131 -0.72 -10.20 -4.64
C HIS A 131 -1.97 -10.64 -3.87
N PRO A 132 -3.11 -10.88 -4.56
CA PRO A 132 -4.35 -11.29 -3.89
C PRO A 132 -4.24 -12.68 -3.25
N ASP A 133 -3.24 -13.48 -3.65
CA ASP A 133 -2.89 -14.77 -3.05
C ASP A 133 -2.37 -14.65 -1.61
N LEU A 134 -1.96 -13.44 -1.18
CA LEU A 134 -1.69 -13.18 0.24
C LEU A 134 -2.94 -13.36 1.10
N ILE A 135 -4.15 -13.18 0.54
CA ILE A 135 -5.42 -13.45 1.22
C ILE A 135 -5.90 -14.85 0.85
N GLY A 136 -5.18 -15.85 1.38
CA GLY A 136 -5.44 -17.27 1.18
C GLY A 136 -5.60 -18.07 2.48
N PRO A 137 -5.65 -19.42 2.39
CA PRO A 137 -5.62 -20.33 3.54
C PRO A 137 -4.52 -20.05 4.58
N GLY A 138 -3.36 -19.56 4.17
CA GLY A 138 -2.25 -19.20 5.06
C GLY A 138 -2.59 -17.98 5.93
N MET A 139 -3.16 -16.93 5.32
CA MET A 139 -3.71 -15.78 6.07
C MET A 139 -4.85 -16.23 6.98
N ALA A 140 -5.76 -17.07 6.48
CA ALA A 140 -6.84 -17.64 7.27
C ALA A 140 -6.29 -18.24 8.56
N ARG A 141 -5.30 -19.14 8.43
CA ARG A 141 -4.67 -19.85 9.54
C ARG A 141 -4.02 -18.92 10.56
N LEU A 142 -3.36 -17.85 10.13
CA LEU A 142 -2.82 -16.82 11.04
C LEU A 142 -3.95 -16.19 11.87
N LEU A 143 -5.05 -15.81 11.22
CA LEU A 143 -6.20 -15.20 11.86
C LEU A 143 -6.94 -16.17 12.80
N GLU A 144 -7.07 -17.46 12.45
CA GLU A 144 -7.67 -18.48 13.34
C GLU A 144 -6.92 -18.61 14.65
N ALA A 145 -5.59 -18.58 14.56
CA ALA A 145 -4.68 -18.63 15.69
C ALA A 145 -4.57 -17.30 16.43
N ARG A 146 -5.28 -16.26 15.98
CA ARG A 146 -5.24 -14.90 16.52
C ARG A 146 -3.84 -14.28 16.48
N VAL A 147 -3.04 -14.66 15.49
CA VAL A 147 -1.78 -14.00 15.21
C VAL A 147 -2.10 -12.60 14.67
N PRO A 148 -1.57 -11.52 15.26
CA PRO A 148 -1.70 -10.18 14.69
C PRO A 148 -1.01 -10.13 13.33
N VAL A 149 -1.72 -9.61 12.34
CA VAL A 149 -1.20 -9.39 10.99
C VAL A 149 -1.16 -7.90 10.72
N ILE A 150 0.04 -7.34 10.64
CA ILE A 150 0.30 -5.92 10.42
C ILE A 150 0.66 -5.70 8.94
N GLY A 151 0.04 -4.71 8.33
CA GLY A 151 0.38 -4.22 7.00
C GLY A 151 1.00 -2.82 7.04
N ALA A 152 1.83 -2.53 6.05
CA ALA A 152 2.43 -1.23 5.85
C ALA A 152 2.23 -0.80 4.38
N SER A 153 1.61 0.36 4.18
CA SER A 153 1.39 0.97 2.86
C SER A 153 2.21 2.26 2.74
N TYR A 154 2.71 2.59 1.53
CA TYR A 154 3.52 3.80 1.32
C TYR A 154 2.70 5.09 1.36
N SER A 155 1.39 5.00 1.15
CA SER A 155 0.49 6.14 1.04
C SER A 155 -0.94 5.77 1.44
N MET A 156 -1.76 6.79 1.71
CA MET A 156 -3.19 6.59 1.99
C MET A 156 -3.89 5.90 0.82
N ASP A 157 -3.61 6.31 -0.43
CA ASP A 157 -4.22 5.72 -1.63
C ASP A 157 -3.95 4.20 -1.74
N GLU A 158 -2.75 3.77 -1.31
CA GLU A 158 -2.39 2.36 -1.30
C GLU A 158 -3.11 1.60 -0.20
N TYR A 159 -3.15 2.17 1.01
CA TYR A 159 -3.98 1.60 2.08
C TYR A 159 -5.45 1.47 1.65
N GLU A 160 -6.03 2.46 0.97
CA GLU A 160 -7.42 2.38 0.51
C GLU A 160 -7.63 1.24 -0.50
N ARG A 161 -6.65 0.98 -1.38
CA ARG A 161 -6.70 -0.17 -2.31
C ARG A 161 -6.58 -1.49 -1.54
N ASP A 162 -5.64 -1.60 -0.61
CA ASP A 162 -5.48 -2.78 0.25
C ASP A 162 -6.75 -3.06 1.05
N ALA A 163 -7.35 -2.03 1.68
CA ALA A 163 -8.58 -2.12 2.43
C ALA A 163 -9.76 -2.54 1.56
N TRP A 164 -9.84 -2.06 0.32
CA TRP A 164 -10.87 -2.47 -0.63
C TRP A 164 -10.72 -3.94 -1.01
N VAL A 165 -9.51 -4.39 -1.37
CA VAL A 165 -9.23 -5.79 -1.68
C VAL A 165 -9.54 -6.68 -0.48
N ALA A 166 -9.04 -6.33 0.71
CA ALA A 166 -9.37 -7.03 1.95
C ALA A 166 -10.89 -7.13 2.16
N GLY A 167 -11.62 -6.02 1.97
CA GLY A 167 -13.08 -5.97 2.04
C GLY A 167 -13.79 -6.91 1.07
N LEU A 168 -13.29 -7.04 -0.17
CA LEU A 168 -13.82 -8.00 -1.16
C LEU A 168 -13.66 -9.46 -0.70
N HIS A 169 -12.64 -9.74 0.10
CA HIS A 169 -12.41 -11.05 0.73
C HIS A 169 -13.15 -11.22 2.08
N GLY A 170 -13.94 -10.23 2.51
CA GLY A 170 -14.63 -10.23 3.81
C GLY A 170 -13.73 -9.89 5.00
N LEU A 171 -12.48 -9.49 4.75
CA LEU A 171 -11.59 -8.98 5.78
C LEU A 171 -11.91 -7.51 6.08
N ARG A 172 -11.60 -7.11 7.31
CA ARG A 172 -11.63 -5.72 7.72
C ARG A 172 -10.25 -5.32 8.19
N LEU A 173 -9.76 -4.18 7.71
CA LEU A 173 -8.54 -3.58 8.20
C LEU A 173 -8.89 -2.53 9.27
N SER A 174 -7.98 -2.32 10.22
CA SER A 174 -8.07 -1.23 11.17
C SER A 174 -8.02 0.11 10.45
N ALA A 175 -8.48 1.17 11.11
CA ALA A 175 -8.15 2.51 10.64
C ALA A 175 -6.63 2.65 10.49
N PRO A 176 -6.14 3.26 9.39
CA PRO A 176 -4.72 3.39 9.17
C PRO A 176 -4.17 4.47 10.10
N VAL A 177 -2.95 4.28 10.59
CA VAL A 177 -2.26 5.26 11.42
C VAL A 177 -1.05 5.75 10.66
N GLN A 178 -0.93 7.08 10.52
CA GLN A 178 0.23 7.70 9.89
C GLN A 178 1.45 7.50 10.79
N ASN A 179 2.50 6.92 10.22
CA ASN A 179 3.74 6.66 10.93
C ASN A 179 4.63 7.91 10.92
N PRO A 180 4.94 8.50 12.09
CA PRO A 180 5.81 9.67 12.16
C PRO A 180 7.28 9.37 11.84
N TRP A 181 7.65 8.09 11.73
CA TRP A 181 9.02 7.61 11.49
C TRP A 181 9.24 7.09 10.07
N ALA A 182 8.29 7.33 9.18
CA ALA A 182 8.38 6.87 7.80
C ALA A 182 9.52 7.57 7.05
N LEU A 183 10.14 6.88 6.09
CA LEU A 183 11.23 7.44 5.29
C LEU A 183 10.90 7.46 3.81
N ASP A 184 11.08 8.62 3.18
CA ASP A 184 11.10 8.75 1.73
C ASP A 184 12.53 9.03 1.26
N PRO A 185 13.36 7.98 1.06
CA PRO A 185 14.78 8.15 0.77
C PRO A 185 15.05 8.88 -0.55
N GLY A 186 14.07 8.92 -1.46
CA GLY A 186 14.18 9.57 -2.75
C GLY A 186 13.44 10.91 -2.87
N ASN A 187 12.77 11.37 -1.81
CA ASN A 187 11.85 12.52 -1.86
C ASN A 187 10.83 12.39 -3.01
N THR A 188 10.30 11.18 -3.18
CA THR A 188 9.39 10.74 -4.25
C THR A 188 7.91 10.86 -3.89
N GLY A 189 7.59 11.18 -2.64
CA GLY A 189 6.28 11.05 -2.02
C GLY A 189 5.89 9.61 -1.65
N LEU A 190 6.85 8.67 -1.63
CA LEU A 190 6.65 7.27 -1.23
C LEU A 190 7.40 6.99 0.06
N GLU A 191 6.67 7.03 1.17
CA GLU A 191 7.23 6.89 2.50
C GLU A 191 7.20 5.43 2.95
N TRP A 192 8.37 4.84 3.15
CA TRP A 192 8.52 3.50 3.72
C TRP A 192 7.80 3.41 5.05
N ALA A 193 6.83 2.49 5.11
CA ALA A 193 5.92 2.33 6.24
C ALA A 193 5.15 3.62 6.60
N GLY A 194 4.78 4.45 5.62
CA GLY A 194 4.05 5.71 5.80
C GLY A 194 2.71 5.56 6.54
N TRP A 195 1.98 4.48 6.23
CA TRP A 195 0.70 4.16 6.86
C TRP A 195 0.69 2.72 7.34
N LEU A 196 0.44 2.54 8.64
CA LEU A 196 0.41 1.24 9.30
C LEU A 196 -1.01 0.87 9.70
N TRP A 197 -1.33 -0.41 9.56
CA TRP A 197 -2.66 -0.96 9.82
C TRP A 197 -2.53 -2.43 10.22
N HIS A 198 -3.59 -3.01 10.77
CA HIS A 198 -3.66 -4.44 11.02
C HIS A 198 -5.01 -5.01 10.61
N VAL A 199 -5.09 -6.33 10.49
CA VAL A 199 -6.36 -7.03 10.22
C VAL A 199 -7.20 -7.09 11.49
N GLU A 200 -8.42 -6.56 11.44
CA GLU A 200 -9.37 -6.57 12.56
C GLU A 200 -10.23 -7.84 12.56
N GLY A 201 -10.17 -8.58 13.67
CA GLY A 201 -11.30 -9.33 14.23
C GLY A 201 -12.15 -10.21 13.30
N MET A 202 -11.53 -11.06 12.48
CA MET A 202 -12.27 -11.96 11.57
C MET A 202 -12.25 -13.42 12.05
N ARG A 203 -13.39 -14.11 11.88
CA ARG A 203 -13.48 -15.57 12.02
C ARG A 203 -13.17 -16.20 10.65
N PRO A 204 -12.35 -17.26 10.56
CA PRO A 204 -11.92 -17.87 9.29
C PRO A 204 -13.03 -18.21 8.29
N GLU A 205 -14.21 -18.55 8.79
CA GLU A 205 -15.42 -18.87 8.01
C GLU A 205 -15.90 -17.70 7.13
N GLY A 206 -15.41 -16.47 7.39
CA GLY A 206 -15.78 -15.25 6.68
C GLY A 206 -14.92 -14.91 5.45
N LEU A 207 -13.89 -15.70 5.14
CA LEU A 207 -13.09 -15.46 3.93
C LEU A 207 -13.90 -15.84 2.68
N ILE A 208 -14.25 -14.81 1.90
CA ILE A 208 -15.03 -14.95 0.67
C ILE A 208 -14.05 -14.96 -0.50
N ARG A 209 -14.33 -15.81 -1.50
CA ARG A 209 -13.68 -15.67 -2.80
C ARG A 209 -14.30 -14.48 -3.53
N PRO A 210 -13.57 -13.39 -3.77
CA PRO A 210 -14.13 -12.19 -4.37
C PRO A 210 -14.50 -12.41 -5.83
N ASP A 211 -15.33 -11.51 -6.36
CA ASP A 211 -15.56 -11.40 -7.79
C ASP A 211 -14.26 -11.03 -8.52
N ALA A 212 -13.94 -11.78 -9.58
CA ALA A 212 -12.71 -11.57 -10.33
C ALA A 212 -12.68 -10.22 -11.05
N GLY A 213 -13.85 -9.70 -11.47
CA GLY A 213 -13.96 -8.38 -12.07
C GLY A 213 -13.61 -7.28 -11.08
N ALA A 214 -14.13 -7.36 -9.85
CA ALA A 214 -13.84 -6.38 -8.81
C ALA A 214 -12.34 -6.32 -8.45
N LEU A 215 -11.64 -7.45 -8.37
CA LEU A 215 -10.19 -7.46 -8.16
C LEU A 215 -9.43 -6.84 -9.34
N GLU A 216 -9.82 -7.20 -10.56
CA GLU A 216 -9.23 -6.64 -11.78
C GLU A 216 -9.35 -5.12 -11.83
N ASP A 217 -10.46 -4.57 -11.33
CA ASP A 217 -10.67 -3.12 -11.30
C ASP A 217 -9.68 -2.39 -10.39
N VAL A 218 -9.37 -2.95 -9.21
CA VAL A 218 -8.38 -2.36 -8.30
C VAL A 218 -6.98 -2.46 -8.89
N ARG A 219 -6.67 -3.60 -9.52
CA ARG A 219 -5.40 -3.78 -10.25
C ARG A 219 -5.25 -2.76 -11.37
N LEU A 220 -6.30 -2.56 -12.17
CA LEU A 220 -6.33 -1.54 -13.22
C LEU A 220 -6.10 -0.14 -12.67
N LEU A 221 -6.71 0.21 -11.52
CA LEU A 221 -6.46 1.50 -10.86
C LEU A 221 -4.98 1.67 -10.50
N SER A 222 -4.35 0.65 -9.89
CA SER A 222 -2.92 0.68 -9.54
C SER A 222 -2.04 0.87 -10.78
N GLU A 223 -2.33 0.14 -11.87
CA GLU A 223 -1.64 0.31 -13.16
C GLU A 223 -1.81 1.73 -13.74
N MET A 224 -3.02 2.31 -13.66
CA MET A 224 -3.28 3.65 -14.19
C MET A 224 -2.57 4.74 -13.38
N VAL A 225 -2.51 4.59 -12.06
CA VAL A 225 -1.73 5.48 -11.17
C VAL A 225 -0.24 5.38 -11.48
N ALA A 226 0.29 4.15 -11.62
CA ALA A 226 1.69 3.93 -11.98
C ALA A 226 2.03 4.56 -13.34
N HIS A 227 1.19 4.35 -14.35
CA HIS A 227 1.34 4.98 -15.66
C HIS A 227 1.39 6.51 -15.55
N SER A 228 0.44 7.12 -14.83
CA SER A 228 0.38 8.57 -14.64
C SER A 228 1.65 9.16 -14.03
N ARG A 229 2.19 8.48 -13.01
CA ARG A 229 3.43 8.88 -12.34
C ARG A 229 4.63 8.78 -13.28
N LEU A 230 4.75 7.67 -14.01
CA LEU A 230 5.87 7.44 -14.94
C LEU A 230 5.86 8.39 -16.15
N SER A 231 4.68 8.83 -16.60
CA SER A 231 4.57 9.81 -17.70
C SER A 231 4.88 11.25 -17.27
N GLY A 232 5.13 11.52 -15.98
CA GLY A 232 5.38 12.88 -15.48
C GLY A 232 4.17 13.82 -15.55
N LEU A 233 2.96 13.27 -15.71
CA LEU A 233 1.70 14.01 -15.81
C LEU A 233 1.04 14.20 -14.42
N TRP A 234 1.76 13.89 -13.35
CA TRP A 234 1.32 14.07 -11.96
C TRP A 234 1.84 15.42 -11.44
N PRO A 235 0.95 16.38 -11.18
CA PRO A 235 0.01 16.30 -10.07
C PRO A 235 -1.45 16.47 -10.47
N GLN A 236 -2.33 15.67 -9.86
CA GLN A 236 -3.76 15.73 -10.13
C GLN A 236 -4.42 16.91 -9.42
N PRO A 237 -5.18 17.77 -10.14
CA PRO A 237 -5.90 18.88 -9.51
C PRO A 237 -7.13 18.41 -8.72
N ALA A 238 -7.61 17.18 -8.95
CA ALA A 238 -8.76 16.59 -8.27
C ALA A 238 -8.63 15.05 -8.27
N PRO A 239 -9.29 14.33 -7.34
CA PRO A 239 -9.32 12.86 -7.36
C PRO A 239 -9.89 12.30 -8.68
N PRO A 240 -9.42 11.14 -9.17
CA PRO A 240 -9.98 10.50 -10.36
C PRO A 240 -11.48 10.19 -10.19
N GLY A 241 -12.24 10.43 -11.24
CA GLY A 241 -13.70 10.23 -11.28
C GLY A 241 -14.52 11.29 -10.53
N SER A 242 -13.87 12.28 -9.90
CA SER A 242 -14.55 13.41 -9.28
C SER A 242 -15.17 14.33 -10.35
N SER A 243 -16.31 14.97 -10.04
CA SER A 243 -16.94 15.94 -10.93
C SER A 243 -16.82 17.37 -10.44
N PHE A 244 -16.86 18.31 -11.38
CA PHE A 244 -16.93 19.74 -11.13
C PHE A 244 -17.76 20.42 -12.20
N MET A 245 -18.21 21.64 -11.90
CA MET A 245 -19.07 22.42 -12.78
C MET A 245 -18.28 23.51 -13.49
N LEU A 246 -18.35 23.56 -14.83
CA LEU A 246 -17.82 24.64 -15.65
C LEU A 246 -18.93 25.62 -16.06
N PRO A 247 -18.76 26.93 -15.86
CA PRO A 247 -19.72 27.91 -16.35
C PRO A 247 -19.75 27.94 -17.89
N GLN A 248 -20.95 27.99 -18.47
CA GLN A 248 -21.14 28.10 -19.92
C GLN A 248 -21.34 29.55 -20.37
N GLN A 249 -20.88 29.89 -21.58
CA GLN A 249 -20.98 31.27 -22.12
C GLN A 249 -22.41 31.76 -22.34
N ASN A 250 -23.34 30.84 -22.57
CA ASN A 250 -24.77 31.08 -22.78
C ASN A 250 -25.59 31.08 -21.46
N GLY A 251 -24.92 31.03 -20.31
CA GLY A 251 -25.55 30.83 -19.01
C GLY A 251 -25.74 29.34 -18.69
N GLY A 252 -25.69 29.01 -17.40
CA GLY A 252 -25.73 27.64 -16.92
C GLY A 252 -24.35 27.04 -16.64
N HIS A 253 -24.33 25.75 -16.32
CA HIS A 253 -23.13 25.02 -15.95
C HIS A 253 -23.07 23.69 -16.71
N ARG A 254 -21.86 23.24 -17.02
CA ARG A 254 -21.57 21.91 -17.56
C ARG A 254 -20.88 21.08 -16.50
N GLU A 255 -21.39 19.88 -16.23
CA GLU A 255 -20.65 18.93 -15.41
C GLU A 255 -19.50 18.33 -16.22
N MET A 256 -18.32 18.27 -15.63
CA MET A 256 -17.16 17.58 -16.16
C MET A 256 -16.69 16.58 -15.13
N ILE A 257 -16.26 15.41 -15.58
CA ILE A 257 -15.71 14.34 -14.72
C ILE A 257 -14.22 14.25 -15.01
N HIS A 258 -13.38 14.41 -13.98
CA HIS A 258 -11.95 14.16 -14.11
C HIS A 258 -11.70 12.66 -14.33
N VAL A 259 -10.92 12.30 -15.34
CA VAL A 259 -10.51 10.91 -15.56
C VAL A 259 -9.13 10.71 -14.93
N PHE A 260 -8.06 11.13 -15.62
CA PHE A 260 -6.66 11.03 -15.22
C PHE A 260 -5.82 11.99 -16.09
N ASP A 261 -4.59 12.35 -15.69
CA ASP A 261 -3.55 12.97 -16.55
C ASP A 261 -3.96 14.25 -17.32
N GLY A 262 -4.96 14.98 -16.84
CA GLY A 262 -5.51 16.15 -17.54
C GLY A 262 -6.61 15.84 -18.56
N TYR A 263 -7.16 14.62 -18.55
CA TYR A 263 -8.34 14.24 -19.31
C TYR A 263 -9.62 14.37 -18.49
N TYR A 264 -10.66 14.86 -19.15
CA TYR A 264 -11.97 15.12 -18.57
C TYR A 264 -13.08 14.62 -19.48
N LEU A 265 -14.12 14.03 -18.92
CA LEU A 265 -15.31 13.57 -19.66
C LEU A 265 -16.47 14.56 -19.45
N ASP A 266 -17.08 14.98 -20.55
CA ASP A 266 -18.42 15.58 -20.54
C ASP A 266 -19.44 14.42 -20.60
N PRO A 267 -20.19 14.13 -19.51
CA PRO A 267 -21.09 12.98 -19.47
C PRO A 267 -22.31 13.14 -20.37
N GLU A 268 -22.80 14.37 -20.60
CA GLU A 268 -23.96 14.61 -21.47
C GLU A 268 -23.59 14.36 -22.94
N ARG A 269 -22.41 14.83 -23.36
CA ARG A 269 -21.92 14.66 -24.73
C ARG A 269 -21.17 13.36 -24.93
N ARG A 270 -20.82 12.68 -23.85
CA ARG A 270 -19.97 11.48 -23.82
C ARG A 270 -18.63 11.70 -24.52
N GLN A 271 -18.10 12.90 -24.40
CA GLN A 271 -16.94 13.39 -25.15
C GLN A 271 -15.78 13.65 -24.20
N VAL A 272 -14.60 13.12 -24.52
CA VAL A 272 -13.38 13.37 -23.75
C VAL A 272 -12.72 14.67 -24.21
N TYR A 273 -12.21 15.43 -23.25
CA TYR A 273 -11.44 16.64 -23.39
C TYR A 273 -10.06 16.44 -22.76
N ALA A 274 -9.03 17.03 -23.35
CA ALA A 274 -7.67 17.10 -22.79
C ALA A 274 -7.37 18.54 -22.37
N VAL A 275 -6.50 18.73 -21.39
CA VAL A 275 -5.95 20.05 -21.04
C VAL A 275 -4.69 20.32 -21.84
N GLU A 276 -4.77 21.30 -22.73
CA GLU A 276 -3.65 21.77 -23.54
C GLU A 276 -3.47 23.28 -23.34
N GLY A 277 -2.28 23.71 -22.93
CA GLY A 277 -2.00 25.13 -22.68
C GLY A 277 -2.96 25.79 -21.67
N GLY A 278 -3.44 25.02 -20.68
CA GLY A 278 -4.40 25.48 -19.67
C GLY A 278 -5.85 25.60 -20.16
N ARG A 279 -6.19 25.01 -21.31
CA ARG A 279 -7.55 25.01 -21.88
C ARG A 279 -8.05 23.59 -22.13
N LEU A 280 -9.35 23.39 -21.97
CA LEU A 280 -10.00 22.14 -22.36
C LEU A 280 -10.22 22.11 -23.87
N VAL A 281 -9.60 21.13 -24.52
CA VAL A 281 -9.70 20.88 -25.96
C VAL A 281 -10.42 19.55 -26.18
N PRO A 282 -11.49 19.50 -27.00
CA PRO A 282 -12.16 18.24 -27.30
C PRO A 282 -11.20 17.31 -28.05
N THR A 283 -11.17 16.05 -27.63
CA THR A 283 -10.50 14.98 -28.36
C THR A 283 -11.45 14.35 -29.39
N ASP A 284 -11.01 13.40 -30.18
CA ASP A 284 -11.84 12.52 -31.02
C ASP A 284 -12.33 11.26 -30.27
N THR A 285 -12.03 11.14 -28.96
CA THR A 285 -12.49 10.03 -28.12
C THR A 285 -13.88 10.26 -27.56
N SER A 286 -14.80 9.34 -27.83
CA SER A 286 -16.12 9.27 -27.19
C SER A 286 -16.26 8.02 -26.33
N VAL A 287 -16.94 8.14 -25.19
CA VAL A 287 -17.19 7.05 -24.24
C VAL A 287 -18.61 6.50 -24.43
N PRO A 288 -18.84 5.18 -24.47
CA PRO A 288 -20.19 4.62 -24.61
C PRO A 288 -21.12 5.02 -23.46
N ALA A 289 -22.42 5.17 -23.75
CA ALA A 289 -23.42 5.59 -22.76
C ALA A 289 -23.47 4.63 -21.57
N GLU A 290 -23.35 3.33 -21.83
CA GLU A 290 -23.41 2.28 -20.83
C GLU A 290 -22.32 2.42 -19.76
N LEU A 291 -21.13 2.94 -20.14
CA LEU A 291 -20.05 3.20 -19.20
C LEU A 291 -20.26 4.51 -18.44
N VAL A 292 -20.88 5.53 -19.06
CA VAL A 292 -21.22 6.80 -18.39
C VAL A 292 -22.36 6.62 -17.39
N ASP A 293 -23.36 5.80 -17.73
CA ASP A 293 -24.56 5.59 -16.91
C ASP A 293 -24.25 4.89 -15.58
N VAL A 294 -23.15 4.14 -15.51
CA VAL A 294 -22.65 3.48 -14.29
C VAL A 294 -21.61 4.31 -13.54
N TRP A 295 -21.37 5.57 -13.93
CA TRP A 295 -20.46 6.45 -13.20
C TRP A 295 -20.97 6.69 -11.76
N PRO A 296 -20.15 6.45 -10.72
CA PRO A 296 -20.57 6.63 -9.34
C PRO A 296 -20.74 8.11 -8.99
N ARG A 297 -22.00 8.56 -8.86
CA ARG A 297 -22.34 9.93 -8.44
C ARG A 297 -22.19 10.20 -6.93
N GLY A 298 -21.85 9.15 -6.17
CA GLY A 298 -21.63 9.25 -4.73
C GLY A 298 -20.39 10.09 -4.37
N ARG A 299 -20.21 10.34 -3.08
CA ARG A 299 -19.02 11.04 -2.57
C ARG A 299 -17.81 10.12 -2.38
N GLU A 300 -18.00 8.81 -2.48
CA GLU A 300 -16.93 7.83 -2.27
C GLU A 300 -15.87 7.95 -3.38
N ASP A 301 -14.61 8.11 -2.99
CA ASP A 301 -13.51 8.31 -3.94
C ASP A 301 -13.12 7.02 -4.66
N MET A 302 -13.05 5.88 -3.94
CA MET A 302 -12.60 4.61 -4.53
C MET A 302 -13.47 4.13 -5.70
N PRO A 303 -14.82 4.03 -5.61
CA PRO A 303 -15.63 3.64 -6.77
C PRO A 303 -15.45 4.57 -7.98
N ARG A 304 -15.31 5.88 -7.74
CA ARG A 304 -15.08 6.88 -8.79
C ARG A 304 -13.72 6.68 -9.45
N ALA A 305 -12.69 6.41 -8.66
CA ALA A 305 -11.35 6.13 -9.14
C ALA A 305 -11.28 4.84 -9.98
N LEU A 306 -11.94 3.76 -9.53
CA LEU A 306 -12.05 2.50 -10.27
C LEU A 306 -12.73 2.73 -11.63
N TRP A 307 -13.84 3.48 -11.66
CA TRP A 307 -14.51 3.85 -12.90
C TRP A 307 -13.60 4.66 -13.83
N ALA A 308 -12.90 5.66 -13.31
CA ALA A 308 -11.99 6.51 -14.10
C ALA A 308 -10.82 5.71 -14.67
N ALA A 309 -10.29 4.74 -13.90
CA ALA A 309 -9.23 3.85 -14.36
C ALA A 309 -9.68 3.00 -15.57
N ARG A 310 -10.92 2.47 -15.55
CA ARG A 310 -11.49 1.75 -16.71
C ARG A 310 -11.59 2.64 -17.94
N VAL A 311 -12.09 3.88 -17.78
CA VAL A 311 -12.17 4.86 -18.89
C VAL A 311 -10.79 5.13 -19.47
N LYS A 312 -9.78 5.41 -18.62
CA LYS A 312 -8.41 5.65 -19.08
C LYS A 312 -7.85 4.45 -19.82
N ARG A 313 -7.97 3.24 -19.25
CA ARG A 313 -7.45 2.01 -19.84
C ARG A 313 -8.03 1.75 -21.23
N LEU A 314 -9.35 1.86 -21.37
CA LEU A 314 -10.06 1.51 -22.60
C LEU A 314 -9.91 2.56 -23.70
N TYR A 315 -9.83 3.85 -23.34
CA TYR A 315 -10.01 4.94 -24.32
C TYR A 315 -8.86 5.93 -24.42
N LEU A 316 -7.95 5.97 -23.44
CA LEU A 316 -6.89 7.00 -23.38
C LEU A 316 -5.48 6.42 -23.52
N LEU A 317 -5.24 5.17 -23.14
CA LEU A 317 -3.92 4.54 -23.25
C LEU A 317 -3.52 4.10 -24.66
N GLN A 318 -4.46 4.00 -25.61
CA GLN A 318 -4.13 3.62 -27.00
C GLN A 318 -3.52 4.76 -27.83
N ARG A 319 -3.17 5.90 -27.20
CA ARG A 319 -2.74 7.14 -27.87
C ARG A 319 -1.29 7.55 -27.56
N GLY A 320 -0.52 6.68 -26.89
CA GLY A 320 0.91 6.85 -26.63
C GLY A 320 1.78 6.17 -27.67
#